data_AF-A0A3B4CMD8-F1
#
_entry.id   AF-A0A3B4CMD8-F1
#
_cell.length_a   1.000
_cell.length_b   1.000
_cell.length_c   1.000
_cell.angle_alpha   90.00
_cell.angle_beta   90.00
_cell.angle_gamma   90.00
#
_symmetry.space_group_name_H-M   'P 1'
#
loop_
_entity.id
_entity.type
_entity.pdbx_description
1 polymer ?
#
loop_
_entity_poly.entity_id
_entity_poly.type
_entity_poly.pdbx_seq_one_letter_code
_entity_poly.pdbx_strand_id
1 'polypeptide(L)'
;MSLIFFFALQLTLLQLGDSKSLQVIKPNVIALEVDGDPMMQKTVVPLRCGDELEGTEIHWQRNGQHIPATGNNIEVTIHAMMGGNFTCHSASGDVLNQTLVLVKPVDFEKAILTRTDKEFITCIARNFSGPFHCSWKWDSIRNGVVVSFKAFRDTQLINCTLDPDNTGLTCKEQQCPYAEEVTRINLTLLVRNQYRLEEHVKEFFIHEIIKPDKLHIVKTEDDEFEWEAPKTWNIPCTFYPLQYEVKVLSHRRDCDHTGNHSESHYTNQTQYKVTSKKSYTFCVRAQDFFTNQVWSEWSQHKVTRK
;
A
#
# COMPACT_ATOMS: atom_id res chain seq x y z
N MET A 1 -2.08 -3.73 60.85
CA MET A 1 -2.79 -2.73 60.02
C MET A 1 -1.90 -2.40 58.84
N SER A 2 -2.50 -2.31 57.65
CA SER A 2 -1.89 -2.10 56.32
C SER A 2 -1.32 -3.34 55.63
N LEU A 3 -2.22 -4.09 54.98
CA LEU A 3 -1.89 -4.97 53.86
C LEU A 3 -1.82 -4.14 52.57
N ILE A 4 -0.71 -4.26 51.84
CA ILE A 4 -0.52 -3.72 50.50
C ILE A 4 -1.09 -4.74 49.50
N PHE A 5 -2.15 -4.36 48.79
CA PHE A 5 -2.72 -5.17 47.70
C PHE A 5 -1.93 -4.91 46.41
N PHE A 6 -1.18 -5.92 45.95
CA PHE A 6 -0.67 -5.97 44.58
C PHE A 6 -1.81 -6.39 43.65
N PHE A 7 -2.32 -5.46 42.85
CA PHE A 7 -3.17 -5.78 41.69
C PHE A 7 -2.26 -6.33 40.59
N ALA A 8 -2.22 -7.66 40.44
CA ALA A 8 -1.65 -8.30 39.28
C ALA A 8 -2.64 -8.14 38.11
N LEU A 9 -2.27 -7.31 37.13
CA LEU A 9 -2.97 -7.20 35.86
C LEU A 9 -2.72 -8.51 35.07
N GLN A 10 -3.62 -9.48 35.19
CA GLN A 10 -3.59 -10.66 34.33
C GLN A 10 -4.01 -10.24 32.92
N LEU A 11 -3.03 -10.11 32.01
CA LEU A 11 -3.30 -10.24 30.58
C LEU A 11 -3.80 -11.67 30.36
N THR A 12 -5.10 -11.81 30.15
CA THR A 12 -5.69 -13.05 29.63
C THR A 12 -5.20 -13.23 28.19
N LEU A 13 -4.19 -14.08 28.03
CA LEU A 13 -3.85 -14.70 26.76
C LEU A 13 -5.08 -15.46 26.27
N LEU A 14 -5.65 -15.00 25.15
CA LEU A 14 -6.55 -15.79 24.32
C LEU A 14 -5.87 -17.14 24.01
N GLN A 15 -6.28 -18.19 24.70
CA GLN A 15 -5.98 -19.56 24.30
C GLN A 15 -6.86 -19.87 23.09
N LEU A 16 -6.44 -19.41 21.91
CA LEU A 16 -6.85 -20.10 20.69
C LEU A 16 -6.32 -21.52 20.81
N GLY A 17 -7.22 -22.50 20.88
CA GLY A 17 -6.88 -23.89 20.67
C GLY A 17 -6.05 -24.01 19.39
N ASP A 18 -5.03 -24.87 19.44
CA ASP A 18 -4.01 -25.12 18.42
C ASP A 18 -4.62 -25.50 17.06
N SER A 19 -5.12 -24.49 16.34
CA SER A 19 -5.52 -24.57 14.95
C SER A 19 -4.67 -23.56 14.21
N LYS A 20 -3.50 -24.02 13.74
CA LYS A 20 -2.51 -23.24 12.98
C LYS A 20 -3.10 -22.49 11.76
N SER A 21 -4.34 -22.75 11.39
CA SER A 21 -5.05 -22.14 10.26
C SER A 21 -5.90 -20.92 10.61
N LEU A 22 -6.17 -20.58 11.88
CA LEU A 22 -7.02 -19.44 12.23
C LEU A 22 -6.19 -18.27 12.78
N GLN A 23 -6.30 -17.11 12.13
CA GLN A 23 -5.61 -15.88 12.52
C GLN A 23 -6.60 -14.74 12.74
N VAL A 24 -6.50 -14.05 13.87
CA VAL A 24 -7.27 -12.81 14.10
C VAL A 24 -6.57 -11.66 13.38
N ILE A 25 -7.27 -11.03 12.42
CA ILE A 25 -6.72 -9.90 11.65
C ILE A 25 -6.93 -8.59 12.40
N LYS A 26 -8.16 -8.38 12.86
CA LYS A 26 -8.60 -7.24 13.68
C LYS A 26 -9.87 -7.65 14.45
N PRO A 27 -10.39 -6.83 15.39
CA PRO A 27 -11.62 -7.17 16.10
C PRO A 27 -12.73 -7.61 15.15
N ASN A 28 -13.36 -8.75 15.46
CA ASN A 28 -14.45 -9.35 14.69
C ASN A 28 -14.10 -9.77 13.24
N VAL A 29 -12.82 -9.87 12.87
CA VAL A 29 -12.39 -10.35 11.56
C VAL A 29 -11.28 -11.40 11.72
N ILE A 30 -11.56 -12.60 11.24
CA ILE A 30 -10.61 -13.72 11.27
C ILE A 30 -10.29 -14.20 9.85
N ALA A 31 -9.05 -14.63 9.64
CA ALA A 31 -8.58 -15.29 8.44
C ALA A 31 -8.43 -16.78 8.72
N LEU A 32 -9.04 -17.60 7.88
CA LEU A 32 -8.84 -19.03 7.79
C LEU A 32 -7.85 -19.31 6.68
N GLU A 33 -6.64 -19.68 7.04
CA GLU A 33 -5.63 -20.17 6.11
C GLU A 33 -5.99 -21.57 5.61
N VAL A 34 -5.98 -21.74 4.29
CA VAL A 34 -6.30 -22.99 3.61
C VAL A 34 -5.12 -23.39 2.74
N ASP A 35 -4.54 -24.54 3.05
CA ASP A 35 -3.52 -25.23 2.26
C ASP A 35 -4.17 -26.26 1.33
N GLY A 36 -3.61 -26.45 0.14
CA GLY A 36 -4.17 -27.29 -0.94
C GLY A 36 -5.23 -26.58 -1.81
N ASP A 37 -6.04 -27.36 -2.53
CA ASP A 37 -7.08 -26.82 -3.42
C ASP A 37 -8.21 -26.14 -2.62
N PRO A 38 -8.31 -24.81 -2.67
CA PRO A 38 -9.30 -24.09 -1.88
C PRO A 38 -10.72 -24.29 -2.40
N MET A 39 -10.97 -25.00 -3.51
CA MET A 39 -12.31 -25.37 -3.97
C MET A 39 -12.85 -26.65 -3.33
N MET A 40 -11.96 -27.50 -2.83
CA MET A 40 -12.33 -28.79 -2.24
C MET A 40 -12.26 -28.80 -0.71
N GLN A 41 -11.59 -27.81 -0.13
CA GLN A 41 -11.38 -27.77 1.31
C GLN A 41 -12.68 -27.58 2.10
N LYS A 42 -12.76 -28.30 3.22
CA LYS A 42 -13.79 -28.13 4.24
C LYS A 42 -13.12 -28.01 5.59
N THR A 43 -13.28 -26.87 6.24
CA THR A 43 -12.67 -26.63 7.56
C THR A 43 -13.73 -26.26 8.57
N VAL A 44 -13.69 -26.90 9.73
CA VAL A 44 -14.54 -26.56 10.86
C VAL A 44 -13.92 -25.39 11.60
N VAL A 45 -14.71 -24.34 11.81
CA VAL A 45 -14.30 -23.12 12.52
C VAL A 45 -15.17 -22.97 13.76
N PRO A 46 -14.60 -23.00 14.97
CA PRO A 46 -15.34 -22.68 16.19
C PRO A 46 -15.57 -21.16 16.25
N LEU A 47 -16.80 -20.75 16.52
CA LEU A 47 -17.20 -19.36 16.73
C LEU A 47 -17.82 -19.20 18.12
N ARG A 48 -17.53 -18.06 18.74
CA ARG A 48 -18.08 -17.66 20.05
C ARG A 48 -18.76 -16.30 19.93
N CYS A 49 -19.93 -16.15 20.55
CA CYS A 49 -20.68 -14.89 20.52
C CYS A 49 -20.07 -13.85 21.49
N GLY A 50 -19.79 -14.25 22.73
CA GLY A 50 -19.12 -13.39 23.72
C GLY A 50 -18.76 -14.14 25.01
N ASP A 51 -17.84 -13.59 25.78
CA ASP A 51 -17.35 -14.25 27.01
C ASP A 51 -18.39 -14.22 28.14
N GLU A 52 -19.21 -13.18 28.20
CA GLU A 52 -20.18 -12.94 29.29
C GLU A 52 -21.59 -13.51 29.01
N LEU A 53 -21.75 -14.30 27.94
CA LEU A 53 -23.06 -14.76 27.45
C LEU A 53 -23.33 -16.25 27.70
N GLU A 54 -22.64 -16.85 28.67
CA GLU A 54 -22.87 -18.25 29.03
C GLU A 54 -24.29 -18.47 29.60
N GLY A 55 -24.97 -19.51 29.11
CA GLY A 55 -26.34 -19.84 29.52
C GLY A 55 -27.44 -18.98 28.88
N THR A 56 -27.10 -18.03 28.01
CA THR A 56 -28.09 -17.22 27.28
C THR A 56 -28.57 -17.95 26.02
N GLU A 57 -29.85 -17.84 25.69
CA GLU A 57 -30.38 -18.31 24.40
C GLU A 57 -29.89 -17.40 23.27
N ILE A 58 -29.06 -17.98 22.40
CA ILE A 58 -28.39 -17.30 21.29
C ILE A 58 -28.73 -18.01 19.99
N HIS A 59 -29.12 -17.22 18.99
CA HIS A 59 -29.37 -17.68 17.62
C HIS A 59 -28.31 -17.13 16.68
N TRP A 60 -27.93 -17.92 15.68
CA TRP A 60 -26.89 -17.53 14.73
C TRP A 60 -27.42 -17.36 13.32
N GLN A 61 -26.87 -16.38 12.62
CA GLN A 61 -27.09 -16.18 11.20
C GLN A 61 -25.76 -16.13 10.45
N ARG A 62 -25.77 -16.64 9.22
CA ARG A 62 -24.70 -16.47 8.25
C ARG A 62 -25.21 -15.65 7.09
N ASN A 63 -24.63 -14.48 6.86
CA ASN A 63 -25.03 -13.57 5.79
C ASN A 63 -26.54 -13.26 5.82
N GLY A 64 -27.13 -13.16 7.02
CA GLY A 64 -28.56 -12.94 7.23
C GLY A 64 -29.44 -14.20 7.16
N GLN A 65 -28.88 -15.37 6.87
CA GLN A 65 -29.63 -16.64 6.85
C GLN A 65 -29.46 -17.40 8.16
N HIS A 66 -30.56 -17.87 8.73
CA HIS A 66 -30.57 -18.61 9.98
C HIS A 66 -29.76 -19.92 9.88
N ILE A 67 -28.92 -20.17 10.89
CA ILE A 67 -28.20 -21.43 11.08
C ILE A 67 -28.93 -22.23 12.16
N PRO A 68 -29.23 -23.53 11.94
CA PRO A 68 -29.87 -24.38 12.96
C PRO A 68 -28.88 -24.79 14.06
N ALA A 69 -28.23 -23.81 14.68
CA ALA A 69 -27.30 -23.96 15.79
C ALA A 69 -27.59 -22.86 16.81
N THR A 70 -27.62 -23.23 18.09
CA THR A 70 -27.92 -22.32 19.20
C THR A 70 -26.85 -22.41 20.28
N GLY A 71 -26.79 -21.37 21.11
CA GLY A 71 -25.86 -21.26 22.22
C GLY A 71 -24.66 -20.36 21.91
N ASN A 72 -23.85 -20.12 22.95
CA ASN A 72 -22.74 -19.16 22.90
C ASN A 72 -21.61 -19.59 21.96
N ASN A 73 -21.41 -20.90 21.80
CA ASN A 73 -20.39 -21.47 20.95
C ASN A 73 -21.05 -22.34 19.87
N ILE A 74 -20.60 -22.18 18.62
CA ILE A 74 -21.01 -23.03 17.51
C ILE A 74 -19.80 -23.47 16.69
N GLU A 75 -19.92 -24.59 16.00
CA GLU A 75 -18.96 -25.02 15.00
C GLU A 75 -19.58 -24.87 13.62
N VAL A 76 -18.92 -24.13 12.73
CA VAL A 76 -19.38 -23.92 11.36
C VAL A 76 -18.41 -24.53 10.37
N THR A 77 -18.92 -25.25 9.38
CA THR A 77 -18.09 -25.74 8.28
C THR A 77 -17.98 -24.66 7.21
N ILE A 78 -16.75 -24.23 6.95
CA ILE A 78 -16.40 -23.34 5.84
C ILE A 78 -16.05 -24.22 4.64
N HIS A 79 -16.85 -24.07 3.58
CA HIS A 79 -16.64 -24.77 2.32
C HIS A 79 -15.88 -23.87 1.37
N ALA A 80 -14.82 -24.40 0.80
CA ALA A 80 -14.06 -23.74 -0.23
C ALA A 80 -13.64 -22.30 0.17
N MET A 81 -13.72 -21.34 -0.75
CA MET A 81 -13.54 -19.90 -0.47
C MET A 81 -14.80 -19.21 0.09
N MET A 82 -15.83 -19.97 0.49
CA MET A 82 -17.08 -19.44 0.99
C MET A 82 -16.98 -19.22 2.50
N GLY A 83 -16.33 -18.12 2.90
CA GLY A 83 -16.45 -17.60 4.26
C GLY A 83 -17.84 -17.02 4.56
N GLY A 84 -17.93 -16.09 5.51
CA GLY A 84 -19.21 -15.51 5.86
C GLY A 84 -19.13 -14.44 6.93
N ASN A 85 -20.14 -13.56 6.98
CA ASN A 85 -20.42 -12.76 8.16
C ASN A 85 -21.37 -13.55 9.07
N PHE A 86 -20.90 -13.89 10.26
CA PHE A 86 -21.66 -14.63 11.26
C PHE A 86 -22.10 -13.67 12.33
N THR A 87 -23.41 -13.53 12.52
CA THR A 87 -23.98 -12.69 13.56
C THR A 87 -24.68 -13.57 14.58
N CYS A 88 -24.48 -13.26 15.85
CA CYS A 88 -25.22 -13.88 16.93
C CYS A 88 -26.26 -12.90 17.47
N HIS A 89 -27.43 -13.43 17.84
CA HIS A 89 -28.60 -12.67 18.22
C HIS A 89 -29.17 -13.19 19.53
N SER A 90 -29.77 -12.29 20.31
CA SER A 90 -30.58 -12.64 21.48
C SER A 90 -31.89 -13.31 21.07
N ALA A 91 -32.61 -13.88 22.03
CA ALA A 91 -33.97 -14.36 21.84
C ALA A 91 -34.96 -13.27 21.32
N SER A 92 -34.70 -11.99 21.61
CA SER A 92 -35.46 -10.85 21.07
C SER A 92 -35.12 -10.53 19.61
N GLY A 93 -34.03 -11.09 19.07
CA GLY A 93 -33.55 -10.85 17.71
C GLY A 93 -32.48 -9.76 17.59
N ASP A 94 -32.09 -9.12 18.69
CA ASP A 94 -31.06 -8.07 18.71
C ASP A 94 -29.68 -8.65 18.41
N VAL A 95 -28.88 -7.95 17.59
CA VAL A 95 -27.51 -8.37 17.28
C VAL A 95 -26.62 -8.17 18.51
N LEU A 96 -26.04 -9.25 19.02
CA LEU A 96 -25.15 -9.24 20.18
C LEU A 96 -23.69 -9.03 19.75
N ASN A 97 -23.25 -9.78 18.72
CA ASN A 97 -21.90 -9.67 18.17
C ASN A 97 -21.86 -10.19 16.73
N GLN A 98 -20.74 -9.96 16.06
CA GLN A 98 -20.48 -10.46 14.72
C GLN A 98 -19.04 -10.93 14.54
N THR A 99 -18.83 -11.89 13.66
CA THR A 99 -17.50 -12.34 13.24
C THR A 99 -17.50 -12.56 11.73
N LEU A 100 -16.65 -11.82 11.03
CA LEU A 100 -16.37 -12.00 9.62
C LEU A 100 -15.25 -13.02 9.46
N VAL A 101 -15.58 -14.17 8.86
CA VAL A 101 -14.62 -15.21 8.50
C VAL A 101 -14.23 -15.04 7.03
N LEU A 102 -12.94 -14.75 6.81
CA LEU A 102 -12.33 -14.68 5.49
C LEU A 102 -11.45 -15.91 5.25
N VAL A 103 -11.30 -16.31 4.00
CA VAL A 103 -10.49 -17.47 3.60
C VAL A 103 -9.24 -16.98 2.87
N LYS A 104 -8.06 -17.31 3.40
CA LYS A 104 -6.74 -16.99 2.84
C LYS A 104 -6.14 -18.27 2.25
N PRO A 105 -6.25 -18.50 0.95
CA PRO A 105 -5.58 -19.63 0.32
C PRO A 105 -4.08 -19.37 0.25
N VAL A 106 -3.25 -20.30 0.71
CA VAL A 106 -1.78 -20.12 0.83
C VAL A 106 -1.11 -20.14 -0.54
N ASP A 107 -1.37 -21.17 -1.34
CA ASP A 107 -0.72 -21.41 -2.65
C ASP A 107 -1.68 -21.20 -3.82
N PHE A 108 -2.42 -20.08 -3.82
CA PHE A 108 -3.38 -19.77 -4.87
C PHE A 108 -3.06 -18.46 -5.59
N GLU A 109 -3.28 -18.43 -6.91
CA GLU A 109 -2.95 -17.28 -7.73
C GLU A 109 -3.72 -16.04 -7.28
N LYS A 110 -3.00 -14.98 -6.93
CA LYS A 110 -3.57 -13.67 -6.56
C LYS A 110 -4.28 -13.04 -7.74
N ALA A 111 -5.48 -12.51 -7.50
CA ALA A 111 -6.34 -12.02 -8.56
C ALA A 111 -7.14 -10.77 -8.16
N ILE A 112 -7.12 -10.32 -6.89
CA ILE A 112 -7.87 -9.13 -6.46
C ILE A 112 -7.20 -7.84 -6.94
N LEU A 113 -5.87 -7.82 -6.96
CA LEU A 113 -5.07 -6.70 -7.47
C LEU A 113 -4.52 -7.04 -8.85
N THR A 114 -4.43 -6.03 -9.72
CA THR A 114 -3.79 -6.12 -11.04
C THR A 114 -2.31 -5.82 -10.92
N ARG A 115 -1.48 -6.70 -11.50
CA ARG A 115 -0.03 -6.54 -11.52
C ARG A 115 0.40 -5.55 -12.61
N THR A 116 1.12 -4.49 -12.23
CA THR A 116 1.77 -3.54 -13.14
C THR A 116 3.27 -3.74 -13.06
N ASP A 117 3.95 -3.92 -14.19
CA ASP A 117 5.41 -4.13 -14.24
C ASP A 117 5.93 -5.21 -13.28
N LYS A 118 5.17 -6.29 -13.12
CA LYS A 118 5.42 -7.44 -12.22
C LYS A 118 5.21 -7.16 -10.72
N GLU A 119 4.70 -6.00 -10.33
CA GLU A 119 4.37 -5.66 -8.94
C GLU A 119 2.87 -5.42 -8.73
N PHE A 120 2.34 -5.75 -7.55
CA PHE A 120 0.96 -5.43 -7.17
C PHE A 120 0.83 -4.07 -6.48
N ILE A 121 1.89 -3.64 -5.80
CA ILE A 121 1.95 -2.39 -5.04
C ILE A 121 3.15 -1.60 -5.55
N THR A 122 2.92 -0.33 -5.91
CA THR A 122 3.96 0.61 -6.32
C THR A 122 4.09 1.67 -5.25
N CYS A 123 5.30 1.93 -4.76
CA CYS A 123 5.55 2.95 -3.75
C CYS A 123 6.45 4.04 -4.31
N ILE A 124 6.22 5.28 -3.90
CA ILE A 124 6.97 6.46 -4.33
C ILE A 124 7.19 7.39 -3.14
N ALA A 125 8.42 7.88 -2.98
CA ALA A 125 8.78 8.97 -2.08
C ALA A 125 9.25 10.18 -2.89
N ARG A 126 8.90 11.40 -2.47
CA ARG A 126 9.38 12.62 -3.17
C ARG A 126 10.76 13.07 -2.72
N ASN A 127 11.18 12.60 -1.55
CA ASN A 127 12.40 12.99 -0.86
C ASN A 127 12.67 11.95 0.26
N PHE A 128 13.85 12.00 0.88
CA PHE A 128 14.36 11.06 1.90
C PHE A 128 13.75 11.25 3.32
N SER A 129 13.11 12.40 3.61
CA SER A 129 12.57 12.73 4.95
C SER A 129 11.04 12.80 5.01
N GLY A 130 10.39 12.55 3.88
CA GLY A 130 9.00 12.88 3.64
C GLY A 130 8.09 11.67 3.71
N PRO A 131 6.78 11.89 3.56
CA PRO A 131 5.88 10.79 3.38
C PRO A 131 6.20 10.04 2.08
N PHE A 132 6.02 8.72 2.12
CA PHE A 132 5.93 7.90 0.92
C PHE A 132 4.48 7.47 0.71
N HIS A 133 4.14 7.27 -0.55
CA HIS A 133 2.80 6.88 -0.96
C HIS A 133 2.89 5.56 -1.71
N CYS A 134 2.07 4.60 -1.33
CA CYS A 134 1.97 3.29 -1.96
C CYS A 134 0.59 3.14 -2.57
N SER A 135 0.53 2.77 -3.85
CA SER A 135 -0.72 2.59 -4.60
C SER A 135 -0.79 1.22 -5.25
N TRP A 136 -2.00 0.79 -5.56
CA TRP A 136 -2.29 -0.46 -6.26
C TRP A 136 -3.46 -0.25 -7.22
N LYS A 137 -3.64 -1.21 -8.12
CA LYS A 137 -4.78 -1.24 -9.04
C LYS A 137 -5.66 -2.43 -8.71
N TRP A 138 -6.95 -2.18 -8.55
CA TRP A 138 -7.94 -3.25 -8.45
C TRP A 138 -8.07 -3.99 -9.79
N ASP A 139 -8.40 -5.27 -9.74
CA ASP A 139 -8.92 -5.97 -10.91
C ASP A 139 -10.27 -5.35 -11.33
N SER A 140 -10.49 -5.21 -12.65
CA SER A 140 -11.65 -4.48 -13.17
C SER A 140 -12.98 -5.20 -12.99
N ILE A 141 -12.96 -6.51 -12.71
CA ILE A 141 -14.13 -7.36 -12.55
C ILE A 141 -14.41 -7.56 -11.05
N ARG A 142 -13.37 -7.61 -10.23
CA ARG A 142 -13.49 -7.91 -8.80
C ARG A 142 -13.65 -6.63 -7.97
N ASN A 143 -14.77 -6.54 -7.26
CA ASN A 143 -14.97 -5.52 -6.23
C ASN A 143 -14.10 -5.81 -5.00
N GLY A 144 -12.88 -5.27 -4.99
CA GLY A 144 -11.94 -5.40 -3.90
C GLY A 144 -12.19 -4.41 -2.76
N VAL A 145 -11.83 -4.81 -1.54
CA VAL A 145 -11.92 -3.96 -0.34
C VAL A 145 -10.68 -4.17 0.52
N VAL A 146 -10.11 -3.09 1.06
CA VAL A 146 -9.02 -3.18 2.04
C VAL A 146 -9.56 -3.67 3.38
N VAL A 147 -8.96 -4.74 3.91
CA VAL A 147 -9.30 -5.32 5.22
C VAL A 147 -8.44 -4.69 6.31
N SER A 148 -7.14 -4.66 6.10
CA SER A 148 -6.16 -4.01 6.96
C SER A 148 -4.86 -3.76 6.20
N PHE A 149 -4.04 -2.85 6.72
CA PHE A 149 -2.69 -2.62 6.25
C PHE A 149 -1.79 -2.34 7.46
N LYS A 150 -0.51 -2.67 7.34
CA LYS A 150 0.52 -2.33 8.33
C LYS A 150 1.84 -2.09 7.60
N ALA A 151 2.58 -1.09 8.04
CA ALA A 151 3.93 -0.85 7.56
C ALA A 151 4.87 -0.83 8.77
N PHE A 152 5.97 -1.56 8.68
CA PHE A 152 6.97 -1.64 9.73
C PHE A 152 8.35 -1.35 9.16
N ARG A 153 9.19 -0.70 9.96
CA ARG A 153 10.64 -0.76 9.81
C ARG A 153 11.18 -1.38 11.08
N ASP A 154 11.87 -2.51 10.95
CA ASP A 154 12.26 -3.36 12.08
C ASP A 154 11.06 -3.73 12.96
N THR A 155 11.00 -3.17 14.17
CA THR A 155 9.88 -3.36 15.12
C THR A 155 8.99 -2.13 15.25
N GLN A 156 9.30 -1.04 14.54
CA GLN A 156 8.57 0.22 14.64
C GLN A 156 7.43 0.27 13.62
N LEU A 157 6.21 0.49 14.11
CA LEU A 157 5.04 0.73 13.27
C LEU A 157 5.12 2.12 12.64
N ILE A 158 4.96 2.18 11.33
CA ILE A 158 4.88 3.42 10.56
C ILE A 158 3.42 3.86 10.48
N ASN A 159 3.17 5.14 10.74
CA ASN A 159 1.84 5.70 10.68
C ASN A 159 1.40 5.88 9.22
N CYS A 160 0.40 5.12 8.79
CA CYS A 160 -0.14 5.19 7.44
C CYS A 160 -1.64 5.47 7.46
N THR A 161 -2.09 6.22 6.46
CA THR A 161 -3.50 6.56 6.26
C THR A 161 -3.95 6.06 4.91
N LEU A 162 -5.09 5.37 4.87
CA LEU A 162 -5.71 4.92 3.63
C LEU A 162 -6.30 6.11 2.86
N ASP A 163 -6.10 6.13 1.55
CA ASP A 163 -6.65 7.19 0.71
C ASP A 163 -8.18 7.06 0.58
N PRO A 164 -8.91 8.18 0.34
CA PRO A 164 -10.38 8.16 0.32
C PRO A 164 -11.00 7.24 -0.74
N ASP A 165 -10.26 6.95 -1.81
CA ASP A 165 -10.69 6.09 -2.92
C ASP A 165 -10.30 4.62 -2.73
N ASN A 166 -9.63 4.27 -1.62
CA ASN A 166 -9.09 2.94 -1.33
C ASN A 166 -8.12 2.40 -2.40
N THR A 167 -7.42 3.25 -3.15
CA THR A 167 -6.44 2.82 -4.17
C THR A 167 -4.99 3.00 -3.75
N GLY A 168 -4.77 3.60 -2.59
CA GLY A 168 -3.45 3.78 -2.03
C GLY A 168 -3.48 4.09 -0.54
N LEU A 169 -2.29 4.27 0.01
CA LEU A 169 -2.07 4.75 1.36
C LEU A 169 -0.85 5.66 1.40
N THR A 170 -0.91 6.64 2.29
CA THR A 170 0.18 7.58 2.56
C THR A 170 0.76 7.30 3.94
N CYS A 171 2.05 6.99 4.00
CA CYS A 171 2.77 6.71 5.23
C CYS A 171 3.69 7.86 5.60
N LYS A 172 3.74 8.18 6.89
CA LYS A 172 4.64 9.18 7.47
C LYS A 172 5.61 8.49 8.41
N GLU A 173 6.87 8.52 8.02
CA GLU A 173 7.98 8.08 8.85
C GLU A 173 8.74 9.31 9.35
N GLN A 174 9.11 9.30 10.62
CA GLN A 174 9.94 10.34 11.20
C GLN A 174 11.37 9.82 11.27
N GLN A 175 12.14 10.02 10.20
CA GLN A 175 13.54 9.57 10.11
C GLN A 175 14.48 10.72 9.77
N CYS A 176 15.74 10.57 10.19
CA CYS A 176 16.82 11.46 9.78
C CYS A 176 17.18 11.18 8.31
N PRO A 177 17.01 12.15 7.39
CA PRO A 177 17.25 11.91 5.96
C PRO A 177 18.72 11.68 5.61
N TYR A 178 19.64 12.06 6.50
CA TYR A 178 21.08 11.90 6.30
C TYR A 178 21.59 10.52 6.75
N ALA A 179 20.77 9.74 7.44
CA ALA A 179 21.15 8.43 7.93
C ALA A 179 21.08 7.41 6.80
N GLU A 180 22.07 6.52 6.75
CA GLU A 180 22.02 5.36 5.86
C GLU A 180 20.87 4.43 6.27
N GLU A 181 20.10 3.97 5.29
CA GLU A 181 19.02 3.02 5.53
C GLU A 181 19.59 1.61 5.70
N VAL A 182 19.56 1.12 6.94
CA VAL A 182 20.07 -0.22 7.28
C VAL A 182 19.01 -1.31 7.10
N THR A 183 17.73 -0.96 7.21
CA THR A 183 16.62 -1.93 7.27
C THR A 183 15.49 -1.50 6.35
N ARG A 184 14.88 -2.48 5.67
CA ARG A 184 13.80 -2.24 4.71
C ARG A 184 12.49 -1.94 5.44
N ILE A 185 11.65 -1.13 4.82
CA ILE A 185 10.25 -1.03 5.20
C ILE A 185 9.54 -2.27 4.65
N ASN A 186 8.79 -2.95 5.51
CA ASN A 186 7.88 -4.03 5.14
C ASN A 186 6.43 -3.53 5.22
N LEU A 187 5.77 -3.45 4.06
CA LEU A 187 4.36 -3.10 3.93
C LEU A 187 3.55 -4.37 3.68
N THR A 188 2.63 -4.68 4.59
CA THR A 188 1.61 -5.72 4.41
C THR A 188 0.26 -5.08 4.14
N LEU A 189 -0.38 -5.48 3.04
CA LEU A 189 -1.71 -5.09 2.63
C LEU A 189 -2.60 -6.34 2.54
N LEU A 190 -3.67 -6.38 3.34
CA LEU A 190 -4.70 -7.40 3.28
C LEU A 190 -5.92 -6.85 2.54
N VAL A 191 -6.27 -7.47 1.42
CA VAL A 191 -7.44 -7.12 0.61
C VAL A 191 -8.37 -8.31 0.46
N ARG A 192 -9.66 -8.04 0.32
CA ARG A 192 -10.65 -9.08 0.07
C ARG A 192 -11.53 -8.79 -1.12
N ASN A 193 -12.00 -9.86 -1.75
CA ASN A 193 -13.13 -9.84 -2.67
C ASN A 193 -14.12 -10.89 -2.17
N GLN A 194 -15.32 -10.46 -1.80
CA GLN A 194 -16.27 -11.27 -1.03
C GLN A 194 -15.62 -11.79 0.27
N TYR A 195 -15.41 -13.10 0.39
CA TYR A 195 -14.77 -13.74 1.55
C TYR A 195 -13.36 -14.25 1.27
N ARG A 196 -12.87 -14.15 0.03
CA ARG A 196 -11.49 -14.47 -0.30
C ARG A 196 -10.58 -13.34 0.17
N LEU A 197 -9.55 -13.67 0.94
CA LEU A 197 -8.51 -12.77 1.43
C LEU A 197 -7.22 -12.99 0.63
N GLU A 198 -6.56 -11.91 0.28
CA GLU A 198 -5.22 -11.92 -0.27
C GLU A 198 -4.30 -11.03 0.56
N GLU A 199 -3.08 -11.53 0.77
CA GLU A 199 -2.01 -10.81 1.42
C GLU A 199 -0.97 -10.39 0.39
N HIS A 200 -0.67 -9.09 0.37
CA HIS A 200 0.35 -8.50 -0.48
C HIS A 200 1.42 -7.87 0.40
N VAL A 201 2.66 -8.30 0.20
CA VAL A 201 3.82 -7.80 0.94
C VAL A 201 4.73 -7.08 -0.05
N LYS A 202 5.21 -5.89 0.32
CA LYS A 202 6.24 -5.17 -0.41
C LYS A 202 7.33 -4.74 0.56
N GLU A 203 8.58 -5.03 0.20
CA GLU A 203 9.76 -4.63 0.96
C GLU A 203 10.63 -3.70 0.14
N PHE A 204 11.01 -2.56 0.71
CA PHE A 204 11.78 -1.54 -0.01
C PHE A 204 12.57 -0.64 0.94
N PHE A 205 13.60 0.00 0.42
CA PHE A 205 14.19 1.19 1.04
C PHE A 205 13.58 2.46 0.45
N ILE A 206 13.62 3.58 1.19
CA ILE A 206 13.16 4.88 0.67
C ILE A 206 13.98 5.26 -0.57
N HIS A 207 15.31 5.07 -0.54
CA HIS A 207 16.18 5.39 -1.67
C HIS A 207 15.86 4.60 -2.96
N GLU A 208 15.18 3.44 -2.86
CA GLU A 208 14.74 2.66 -4.02
C GLU A 208 13.47 3.24 -4.67
N ILE A 209 12.68 3.99 -3.92
CA ILE A 209 11.37 4.52 -4.34
C ILE A 209 11.36 6.04 -4.52
N ILE A 210 12.51 6.70 -4.41
CA ILE A 210 12.59 8.15 -4.57
C ILE A 210 12.37 8.56 -6.03
N LYS A 211 11.40 9.45 -6.21
CA LYS A 211 11.06 10.09 -7.48
C LYS A 211 10.87 11.59 -7.25
N PRO A 212 11.85 12.43 -7.65
CA PRO A 212 11.72 13.88 -7.54
C PRO A 212 10.43 14.39 -8.20
N ASP A 213 9.94 15.53 -7.72
CA ASP A 213 8.82 16.20 -8.36
C ASP A 213 9.21 16.82 -9.70
N LYS A 214 8.18 17.13 -10.50
CA LYS A 214 8.32 17.78 -11.79
C LYS A 214 8.96 19.16 -11.63
N LEU A 215 9.92 19.47 -12.52
CA LEU A 215 10.70 20.71 -12.48
C LEU A 215 9.89 21.92 -12.98
N HIS A 216 10.21 23.11 -12.49
CA HIS A 216 9.70 24.36 -13.05
C HIS A 216 10.75 24.95 -14.01
N ILE A 217 10.36 25.17 -15.27
CA ILE A 217 11.24 25.72 -16.30
C ILE A 217 11.01 27.22 -16.40
N VAL A 218 12.09 27.99 -16.31
CA VAL A 218 12.15 29.41 -16.62
C VAL A 218 12.92 29.56 -17.92
N LYS A 219 12.31 30.24 -18.91
CA LYS A 219 13.00 30.60 -20.15
C LYS A 219 13.59 32.00 -19.99
N THR A 220 14.89 32.14 -20.19
CA THR A 220 15.60 33.42 -20.18
C THR A 220 15.85 33.90 -21.61
N GLU A 221 16.60 34.99 -21.75
CA GLU A 221 16.98 35.53 -23.06
C GLU A 221 17.85 34.52 -23.84
N ASP A 222 17.91 34.65 -25.17
CA ASP A 222 18.77 33.82 -26.04
C ASP A 222 18.54 32.29 -26.02
N ASP A 223 17.30 31.85 -25.79
CA ASP A 223 16.94 30.41 -25.75
C ASP A 223 17.76 29.62 -24.71
N GLU A 224 18.13 30.30 -23.63
CA GLU A 224 18.63 29.68 -22.41
C GLU A 224 17.46 29.32 -21.48
N PHE A 225 17.54 28.12 -20.92
CA PHE A 225 16.53 27.58 -20.03
C PHE A 225 17.18 27.32 -18.69
N GLU A 226 16.52 27.77 -17.64
CA GLU A 226 16.91 27.56 -16.25
C GLU A 226 15.81 26.79 -15.52
N TRP A 227 16.21 25.99 -14.54
CA TRP A 227 15.28 25.29 -13.66
C TRP A 227 15.87 25.16 -12.27
N GLU A 228 15.01 25.07 -11.27
CA GLU A 228 15.44 24.83 -9.89
C GLU A 228 15.11 23.39 -9.49
N ALA A 229 15.81 22.90 -8.46
CA ALA A 229 15.39 21.68 -7.77
C ALA A 229 13.94 21.85 -7.27
N PRO A 230 13.12 20.79 -7.28
CA PRO A 230 11.76 20.88 -6.78
C PRO A 230 11.73 21.34 -5.32
N LYS A 231 10.76 22.18 -4.96
CA LYS A 231 10.61 22.69 -3.57
C LYS A 231 10.42 21.59 -2.52
N THR A 232 9.98 20.42 -2.96
CA THR A 232 9.78 19.22 -2.13
C THR A 232 11.04 18.39 -1.94
N TRP A 233 12.11 18.67 -2.69
CA TRP A 233 13.37 17.95 -2.62
C TRP A 233 14.14 18.26 -1.33
N ASN A 234 15.00 17.33 -0.90
CA ASN A 234 15.81 17.55 0.30
C ASN A 234 16.84 18.67 0.13
N ILE A 235 17.11 19.38 1.22
CA ILE A 235 18.10 20.45 1.32
C ILE A 235 19.10 20.04 2.44
N PRO A 236 20.40 20.32 2.29
CA PRO A 236 21.03 21.07 1.18
C PRO A 236 21.22 20.22 -0.09
N CYS A 237 21.07 20.85 -1.26
CA CYS A 237 21.25 20.20 -2.56
C CYS A 237 22.69 19.70 -2.80
N THR A 238 23.66 20.19 -2.01
CA THR A 238 25.04 19.67 -2.02
C THR A 238 25.13 18.26 -1.43
N PHE A 239 24.23 17.89 -0.52
CA PHE A 239 24.14 16.55 0.05
C PHE A 239 23.18 15.66 -0.75
N TYR A 240 22.10 16.23 -1.29
CA TYR A 240 21.13 15.54 -2.14
C TYR A 240 21.21 16.05 -3.59
N PRO A 241 22.31 15.80 -4.32
CA PRO A 241 22.47 16.28 -5.68
C PRO A 241 21.50 15.59 -6.63
N LEU A 242 20.91 16.39 -7.52
CA LEU A 242 20.12 15.90 -8.63
C LEU A 242 20.97 15.84 -9.90
N GLN A 243 20.69 14.83 -10.72
CA GLN A 243 21.05 14.81 -12.12
C GLN A 243 19.85 15.18 -12.97
N TYR A 244 20.08 15.82 -14.10
CA TYR A 244 19.06 16.23 -15.05
C TYR A 244 19.27 15.56 -16.40
N GLU A 245 18.17 15.18 -17.02
CA GLU A 245 18.13 14.76 -18.41
C GLU A 245 17.38 15.80 -19.23
N VAL A 246 18.02 16.27 -20.30
CA VAL A 246 17.49 17.28 -21.22
C VAL A 246 17.28 16.66 -22.59
N LYS A 247 16.14 16.98 -23.23
CA LYS A 247 15.89 16.69 -24.64
C LYS A 247 15.42 17.93 -25.37
N VAL A 248 15.88 18.09 -26.61
CA VAL A 248 15.39 19.11 -27.53
C VAL A 248 14.81 18.41 -28.75
N LEU A 249 13.50 18.47 -28.89
CA LEU A 249 12.76 17.77 -29.94
C LEU A 249 12.14 18.76 -30.91
N SER A 250 11.73 18.29 -32.08
CA SER A 250 10.86 19.11 -32.96
C SER A 250 9.59 19.53 -32.22
N HIS A 251 9.09 20.75 -32.44
CA HIS A 251 7.86 21.28 -31.81
C HIS A 251 6.59 20.40 -31.97
N ARG A 252 6.61 19.47 -32.94
CA ARG A 252 5.53 18.51 -33.20
C ARG A 252 5.61 17.26 -32.34
N ARG A 253 6.69 17.06 -31.60
CA ARG A 253 6.94 15.88 -30.76
C ARG A 253 6.84 16.26 -29.27
N ASP A 254 6.46 15.26 -28.48
CA ASP A 254 6.39 15.34 -27.02
C ASP A 254 7.63 14.68 -26.37
N CYS A 255 7.88 14.98 -25.10
CA CYS A 255 9.05 14.56 -24.35
C CYS A 255 9.17 13.04 -24.16
N ASP A 256 8.04 12.31 -24.24
CA ASP A 256 8.00 10.85 -24.21
C ASP A 256 8.43 10.20 -25.53
N HIS A 257 8.66 10.99 -26.58
CA HIS A 257 9.06 10.46 -27.87
C HIS A 257 10.44 9.79 -27.81
N THR A 258 10.48 8.52 -28.21
CA THR A 258 11.69 7.71 -28.39
C THR A 258 11.88 7.42 -29.88
N GLY A 259 13.05 7.74 -30.44
CA GLY A 259 13.34 7.54 -31.87
C GLY A 259 14.46 8.44 -32.41
N ASN A 260 14.64 8.46 -33.74
CA ASN A 260 15.67 9.30 -34.37
C ASN A 260 15.45 10.78 -34.00
N HIS A 261 16.53 11.46 -33.59
CA HIS A 261 16.55 12.83 -33.07
C HIS A 261 15.88 13.01 -31.69
N SER A 262 16.00 12.02 -30.80
CA SER A 262 15.62 12.10 -29.38
C SER A 262 16.81 11.96 -28.43
N GLU A 263 17.99 12.44 -28.86
CA GLU A 263 19.21 12.32 -28.07
C GLU A 263 19.07 13.08 -26.74
N SER A 264 19.30 12.35 -25.66
CA SER A 264 19.28 12.86 -24.30
C SER A 264 20.63 13.43 -23.92
N HIS A 265 20.63 14.60 -23.31
CA HIS A 265 21.80 15.20 -22.69
C HIS A 265 21.68 15.15 -21.17
N TYR A 266 22.66 14.56 -20.50
CA TYR A 266 22.70 14.48 -19.04
C TYR A 266 23.59 15.59 -18.47
N THR A 267 23.11 16.29 -17.45
CA THR A 267 23.85 17.38 -16.81
C THR A 267 23.52 17.48 -15.33
N ASN A 268 24.46 18.01 -14.53
CA ASN A 268 24.23 18.37 -13.14
C ASN A 268 24.00 19.89 -12.98
N GLN A 269 24.04 20.64 -14.08
CA GLN A 269 23.75 22.06 -14.10
C GLN A 269 22.25 22.31 -14.21
N THR A 270 21.82 23.44 -13.68
CA THR A 270 20.44 23.91 -13.66
C THR A 270 20.11 24.85 -14.83
N GLN A 271 20.97 24.88 -15.85
CA GLN A 271 20.80 25.70 -17.04
C GLN A 271 21.19 24.95 -18.31
N TYR A 272 20.55 25.29 -19.42
CA TYR A 272 20.88 24.74 -20.74
C TYR A 272 20.52 25.70 -21.86
N LYS A 273 21.48 25.97 -22.74
CA LYS A 273 21.29 26.83 -23.92
C LYS A 273 20.97 26.03 -25.17
N VAL A 274 19.87 26.35 -25.84
CA VAL A 274 19.45 25.66 -27.05
C VAL A 274 19.86 26.44 -28.30
N THR A 275 20.80 25.89 -29.07
CA THR A 275 21.21 26.44 -30.37
C THR A 275 20.42 25.78 -31.51
N SER A 276 19.15 26.13 -31.69
CA SER A 276 18.32 25.64 -32.81
C SER A 276 17.75 26.79 -33.61
N LYS A 277 17.75 26.73 -34.95
CA LYS A 277 17.07 27.74 -35.79
C LYS A 277 15.59 27.45 -36.05
N LYS A 278 15.11 26.24 -35.71
CA LYS A 278 13.75 25.76 -35.97
C LYS A 278 12.92 25.78 -34.69
N SER A 279 11.59 25.76 -34.79
CA SER A 279 10.70 25.55 -33.64
C SER A 279 10.93 24.19 -32.98
N TYR A 280 11.00 24.17 -31.65
CA TYR A 280 11.34 22.98 -30.86
C TYR A 280 10.52 22.85 -29.57
N THR A 281 10.53 21.65 -28.98
CA THR A 281 10.07 21.36 -27.63
C THR A 281 11.29 21.10 -26.76
N PHE A 282 11.48 21.91 -25.73
CA PHE A 282 12.49 21.69 -24.69
C PHE A 282 11.89 20.84 -23.57
N CYS A 283 12.62 19.82 -23.16
CA CYS A 283 12.20 18.86 -22.16
C CYS A 283 13.30 18.71 -21.10
N VAL A 284 12.92 18.69 -19.83
CA VAL A 284 13.86 18.38 -18.73
C VAL A 284 13.19 17.56 -17.63
N ARG A 285 13.92 16.63 -17.02
CA ARG A 285 13.49 15.87 -15.84
C ARG A 285 14.67 15.62 -14.91
N ALA A 286 14.39 15.28 -13.66
CA ALA A 286 15.40 15.08 -12.62
C ALA A 286 15.38 13.67 -12.05
N GLN A 287 16.52 13.24 -11.53
CA GLN A 287 16.71 12.00 -10.80
C GLN A 287 17.74 12.24 -9.69
N ASP A 288 17.66 11.47 -8.62
CA ASP A 288 18.72 11.45 -7.61
C ASP A 288 20.03 10.91 -8.21
N PHE A 289 21.11 11.69 -8.07
CA PHE A 289 22.39 11.41 -8.72
C PHE A 289 23.06 10.11 -8.23
N PHE A 290 22.81 9.70 -6.98
CA PHE A 290 23.48 8.55 -6.39
C PHE A 290 22.74 7.24 -6.65
N THR A 291 21.41 7.24 -6.54
CA THR A 291 20.60 6.03 -6.66
C THR A 291 20.34 5.64 -8.11
N ASN A 292 20.21 6.62 -9.01
CA ASN A 292 19.88 6.43 -10.44
C ASN A 292 18.67 5.50 -10.68
N GLN A 293 17.69 5.48 -9.77
CA GLN A 293 16.53 4.58 -9.83
C GLN A 293 15.37 5.15 -10.67
N VAL A 294 14.73 6.24 -10.22
CA VAL A 294 13.50 6.74 -10.82
C VAL A 294 13.63 8.20 -11.28
N TRP A 295 13.24 8.46 -12.53
CA TRP A 295 13.16 9.81 -13.09
C TRP A 295 11.84 10.49 -12.72
N SER A 296 11.88 11.80 -12.53
CA SER A 296 10.69 12.64 -12.44
C SER A 296 9.91 12.63 -13.76
N GLU A 297 8.67 13.13 -13.70
CA GLU A 297 7.92 13.45 -14.92
C GLU A 297 8.65 14.51 -15.75
N TRP A 298 8.45 14.49 -17.06
CA TRP A 298 8.98 15.52 -17.96
C TRP A 298 8.33 16.88 -17.71
N SER A 299 9.17 17.89 -17.57
CA SER A 299 8.81 19.29 -17.77
C SER A 299 9.05 19.68 -19.21
N GLN A 300 8.08 20.39 -19.80
CA GLN A 300 8.10 20.73 -21.23
C GLN A 300 7.87 22.22 -21.45
N HIS A 301 8.56 22.77 -22.46
CA HIS A 301 8.36 24.13 -22.94
C HIS A 301 8.48 24.17 -24.46
N LYS A 302 7.45 24.69 -25.15
CA LYS A 302 7.42 24.78 -26.62
C LYS A 302 7.89 26.15 -27.09
N VAL A 303 8.87 26.18 -27.98
CA VAL A 303 9.36 27.41 -28.61
C VAL A 303 8.97 27.41 -30.09
N THR A 304 8.18 28.41 -30.47
CA THR A 304 7.79 28.64 -31.86
C THR A 304 8.61 29.78 -32.44
N ARG A 305 9.36 29.50 -33.50
CA ARG A 305 10.06 30.51 -34.30
C ARG A 305 9.21 30.87 -35.52
N LYS A 306 9.14 32.17 -35.82
CA LYS A 306 8.53 32.69 -37.05
C LYS A 306 9.51 32.61 -38.20
#